data_AF-A0A7X2NRL7-F1
#
_entry.id   AF-A0A7X2NRL7-F1
#
_cell.length_a   1.000
_cell.length_b   1.000
_cell.length_c   1.000
_cell.angle_alpha   90.00
_cell.angle_beta   90.00
_cell.angle_gamma   90.00
#
_symmetry.space_group_name_H-M   'P 1'
#
loop_
_entity.id
_entity.type
_entity.pdbx_description
1 polymer ?
#
loop_
_entity_poly.entity_id
_entity_poly.type
_entity_poly.pdbx_seq_one_letter_code
_entity_poly.pdbx_strand_id
1 'polypeptide(L)'
;MAKTVRKKKKSRAYKRTRFVFWTVFILFITPFVILGYILLSAAGDTGKPILGNRYEGDLNPAIAEDQLKQISASVKGISGVEDTYCNLTAGTLRIYADISDDASSDTASSIASEIYDDVSSVLDPSVYFSQHDDMKMYDLEIHVYTQDSDADADNFVYVIETKTSSMDAPVTQLVSEPIDAALAEELRQKVEERNNPAPSASSAGDMNVSAGETEDTPSPDTTE
;
A
#
# COMPACT_ATOMS: atom_id res chain seq x y z
N MET A 1 -39.11 82.11 0.57
CA MET A 1 -37.77 82.11 -0.07
C MET A 1 -37.33 80.66 -0.26
N ALA A 2 -37.15 80.20 -1.50
CA ALA A 2 -36.59 78.88 -1.78
C ALA A 2 -35.16 79.03 -2.30
N LYS A 3 -34.19 78.42 -1.62
CA LYS A 3 -32.76 78.50 -1.93
C LYS A 3 -32.40 77.36 -2.89
N THR A 4 -32.23 77.65 -4.17
CA THR A 4 -31.87 76.63 -5.18
C THR A 4 -30.38 76.26 -5.06
N VAL A 5 -30.08 75.05 -4.61
CA VAL A 5 -28.70 74.54 -4.52
C VAL A 5 -28.24 74.06 -5.90
N ARG A 6 -27.28 74.77 -6.53
CA ARG A 6 -26.65 74.33 -7.78
C ARG A 6 -25.73 73.13 -7.52
N LYS A 7 -26.07 71.96 -8.11
CA LYS A 7 -25.18 70.78 -8.11
C LYS A 7 -23.96 71.05 -9.01
N LYS A 8 -22.74 70.99 -8.45
CA LYS A 8 -21.49 71.11 -9.20
C LYS A 8 -21.36 69.95 -10.21
N LYS A 9 -21.25 70.25 -11.51
CA LYS A 9 -20.95 69.24 -12.55
C LYS A 9 -19.50 68.78 -12.40
N LYS A 10 -19.28 67.47 -12.17
CA LYS A 10 -17.94 66.87 -12.09
C LYS A 10 -17.22 66.99 -13.44
N SER A 11 -15.95 67.41 -13.42
CA SER A 11 -15.17 67.69 -14.64
C SER A 11 -14.81 66.43 -15.43
N ARG A 12 -14.58 66.59 -16.74
CA ARG A 12 -14.25 65.47 -17.67
C ARG A 12 -12.94 64.77 -17.30
N ALA A 13 -11.99 65.50 -16.71
CA ALA A 13 -10.72 64.96 -16.21
C ALA A 13 -10.92 63.98 -15.04
N TYR A 14 -11.83 64.28 -14.09
CA TYR A 14 -12.17 63.39 -12.98
C TYR A 14 -12.78 62.05 -13.45
N LYS A 15 -13.53 62.08 -14.56
CA LYS A 15 -14.07 60.86 -15.18
C LYS A 15 -12.97 60.01 -15.81
N ARG A 16 -11.95 60.64 -16.44
CA ARG A 16 -10.83 59.93 -17.08
C ARG A 16 -9.89 59.29 -16.07
N THR A 17 -9.50 60.00 -15.01
CA THR A 17 -8.65 59.43 -13.94
C THR A 17 -9.34 58.30 -13.19
N ARG A 18 -10.66 58.43 -12.93
CA ARG A 18 -11.45 57.32 -12.36
C ARG A 18 -11.47 56.10 -13.29
N PHE A 19 -11.64 56.29 -14.60
CA PHE A 19 -11.63 55.20 -15.56
C PHE A 19 -10.28 54.47 -15.57
N VAL A 20 -9.17 55.20 -15.73
CA VAL A 20 -7.82 54.63 -15.73
C VAL A 20 -7.51 53.89 -14.42
N PHE A 21 -7.90 54.46 -13.28
CA PHE A 21 -7.73 53.82 -11.98
C PHE A 21 -8.45 52.47 -11.91
N TRP A 22 -9.71 52.39 -12.34
CA TRP A 22 -10.47 51.14 -12.34
C TRP A 22 -9.88 50.11 -13.30
N THR A 23 -9.39 50.51 -14.47
CA THR A 23 -8.75 49.59 -15.42
C THR A 23 -7.47 48.98 -14.85
N VAL A 24 -6.60 49.78 -14.25
CA VAL A 24 -5.35 49.29 -13.61
C VAL A 24 -5.67 48.45 -12.38
N PHE A 25 -6.66 48.85 -11.59
CA PHE A 25 -7.09 48.09 -10.41
C PHE A 25 -7.63 46.71 -10.79
N ILE A 26 -8.42 46.58 -11.86
CA ILE A 26 -8.91 45.30 -12.36
C ILE A 26 -7.76 44.42 -12.84
N LEU A 27 -6.82 44.96 -13.62
CA LEU A 27 -5.63 44.22 -14.07
C LEU A 27 -4.79 43.72 -12.89
N PHE A 28 -4.64 44.55 -11.85
CA PHE A 28 -3.89 44.19 -10.65
C PHE A 28 -4.61 43.13 -9.82
N ILE A 29 -5.94 43.22 -9.64
CA ILE A 29 -6.68 42.32 -8.74
C ILE A 29 -7.00 40.96 -9.38
N THR A 30 -7.08 40.89 -10.71
CA THR A 30 -7.39 39.66 -11.46
C THR A 30 -6.52 38.45 -11.07
N PRO A 31 -5.16 38.53 -11.03
CA PRO A 31 -4.34 37.38 -10.62
C PRO A 31 -4.61 36.92 -9.19
N PHE A 32 -4.91 37.84 -8.26
CA PHE A 32 -5.23 37.50 -6.87
C PHE A 32 -6.59 36.82 -6.73
N VAL A 33 -7.57 37.19 -7.56
CA VAL A 33 -8.88 36.52 -7.59
C VAL A 33 -8.75 35.10 -8.13
N ILE A 34 -7.95 34.89 -9.20
CA ILE A 34 -7.68 33.55 -9.75
C ILE A 34 -6.96 32.69 -8.71
N LEU A 35 -5.91 33.22 -8.07
CA LEU A 35 -5.18 32.52 -7.02
C LEU A 35 -6.09 32.18 -5.83
N GLY A 36 -6.92 33.14 -5.39
CA GLY A 36 -7.89 32.93 -4.32
C GLY A 36 -8.89 31.83 -4.66
N TYR A 37 -9.38 31.79 -5.89
CA TYR A 37 -10.27 30.71 -6.36
C TYR A 37 -9.58 29.34 -6.32
N ILE A 38 -8.34 29.23 -6.79
CA ILE A 38 -7.57 27.98 -6.77
C ILE A 38 -7.34 27.52 -5.32
N LEU A 39 -6.95 28.43 -4.43
CA LEU A 39 -6.69 28.12 -3.02
C LEU A 39 -7.96 27.68 -2.28
N LEU A 40 -9.09 28.36 -2.50
CA LEU A 40 -10.37 27.99 -1.88
C LEU A 40 -10.90 26.66 -2.44
N SER A 41 -10.73 26.40 -3.74
CA SER A 41 -11.11 25.13 -4.36
C SER A 41 -10.24 23.99 -3.81
N ALA A 42 -8.92 24.17 -3.79
CA ALA A 42 -8.00 23.19 -3.23
C ALA A 42 -8.25 22.92 -1.73
N ALA A 43 -8.54 23.95 -0.93
CA ALA A 43 -8.90 23.78 0.47
C ALA A 43 -10.23 23.01 0.65
N GLY A 44 -11.19 23.20 -0.25
CA GLY A 44 -12.46 22.45 -0.25
C GLY A 44 -12.33 20.99 -0.65
N ASP A 45 -11.30 20.65 -1.43
CA ASP A 45 -10.99 19.29 -1.88
C ASP A 45 -9.92 18.61 -1.00
N THR A 46 -9.26 19.37 -0.12
CA THR A 46 -8.27 18.83 0.83
C THR A 46 -8.94 17.85 1.80
N GLY A 47 -8.37 16.65 1.92
CA GLY A 47 -8.83 15.64 2.86
C GLY A 47 -10.04 14.82 2.40
N LYS A 48 -10.53 15.02 1.16
CA LYS A 48 -11.51 14.13 0.55
C LYS A 48 -10.77 13.06 -0.26
N PRO A 49 -11.08 11.76 -0.08
CA PRO A 49 -10.49 10.73 -0.93
C PRO A 49 -10.96 10.95 -2.37
N ILE A 50 -10.05 10.77 -3.33
CA ILE A 50 -10.42 10.69 -4.74
C ILE A 50 -11.15 9.36 -4.91
N LEU A 51 -12.49 9.43 -5.02
CA LEU A 51 -13.31 8.27 -5.32
C LEU A 51 -13.24 8.02 -6.83
N GLY A 52 -12.28 7.21 -7.25
CA GLY A 52 -12.16 6.70 -8.61
C GLY A 52 -12.15 5.18 -8.59
N ASN A 53 -12.73 4.55 -9.62
CA ASN A 53 -12.52 3.12 -9.84
C ASN A 53 -11.16 2.96 -10.55
N ARG A 54 -10.18 2.35 -9.88
CA ARG A 54 -8.83 2.15 -10.44
C ARG A 54 -8.80 1.26 -11.67
N TYR A 55 -9.90 0.57 -11.95
CA TYR A 55 -10.09 -0.36 -13.07
C TYR A 55 -11.18 0.10 -14.04
N GLU A 56 -11.54 1.38 -14.02
CA GLU A 56 -12.48 1.90 -15.00
C GLU A 56 -11.89 1.79 -16.41
N GLY A 57 -12.51 0.98 -17.26
CA GLY A 57 -12.05 0.71 -18.63
C GLY A 57 -10.98 -0.38 -18.74
N ASP A 58 -10.51 -0.93 -17.62
CA ASP A 58 -9.56 -2.04 -17.53
C ASP A 58 -10.29 -3.38 -17.28
N LEU A 59 -9.54 -4.49 -17.19
CA LEU A 59 -10.05 -5.81 -16.81
C LEU A 59 -11.19 -6.30 -17.72
N ASN A 60 -11.04 -6.07 -19.02
CA ASN A 60 -12.02 -6.48 -20.04
C ASN A 60 -11.34 -7.36 -21.10
N PRO A 61 -11.70 -8.64 -21.24
CA PRO A 61 -12.88 -9.29 -20.66
C PRO A 61 -12.78 -9.54 -19.15
N ALA A 62 -13.94 -9.54 -18.48
CA ALA A 62 -14.03 -9.94 -17.09
C ALA A 62 -13.91 -11.46 -16.94
N ILE A 63 -13.19 -11.93 -15.92
CA ILE A 63 -13.15 -13.35 -15.56
C ILE A 63 -14.52 -13.76 -14.98
N ALA A 64 -15.15 -14.76 -15.59
CA ALA A 64 -16.47 -15.23 -15.21
C ALA A 64 -16.42 -16.27 -14.07
N GLU A 65 -17.52 -16.40 -13.32
CA GLU A 65 -17.59 -17.30 -12.16
C GLU A 65 -17.43 -18.79 -12.53
N ASP A 66 -17.88 -19.19 -13.72
CA ASP A 66 -17.72 -20.55 -14.24
C ASP A 66 -16.26 -20.87 -14.55
N GLN A 67 -15.51 -19.90 -15.09
CA GLN A 67 -14.05 -20.02 -15.27
C GLN A 67 -13.35 -20.17 -13.91
N LEU A 68 -13.73 -19.40 -12.89
CA LEU A 68 -13.17 -19.54 -11.53
C LEU A 68 -13.47 -20.91 -10.92
N LYS A 69 -14.69 -21.43 -11.10
CA LYS A 69 -15.08 -22.77 -10.63
C LYS A 69 -14.30 -23.86 -11.37
N GLN A 70 -14.11 -23.71 -12.68
CA GLN A 70 -13.33 -24.64 -13.48
C GLN A 70 -11.87 -24.68 -13.02
N ILE A 71 -11.23 -23.52 -12.84
CA ILE A 71 -9.86 -23.41 -12.32
C ILE A 71 -9.76 -24.06 -10.94
N SER A 72 -10.65 -23.71 -10.00
CA SER A 72 -10.63 -24.27 -8.65
C SER A 72 -10.80 -25.81 -8.66
N ALA A 73 -11.63 -26.36 -9.54
CA ALA A 73 -11.79 -27.79 -9.68
C ALA A 73 -10.56 -28.48 -10.29
N SER A 74 -9.90 -27.83 -11.26
CA SER A 74 -8.67 -28.34 -11.89
C SER A 74 -7.52 -28.40 -10.88
N VAL A 75 -7.29 -27.30 -10.17
CA VAL A 75 -6.22 -27.20 -9.15
C VAL A 75 -6.42 -28.22 -8.03
N LYS A 76 -7.66 -28.45 -7.59
CA LYS A 76 -7.97 -29.47 -6.59
C LYS A 76 -7.74 -30.91 -7.10
N GLY A 77 -7.70 -31.11 -8.40
CA GLY A 77 -7.41 -32.40 -9.03
C GLY A 77 -5.92 -32.70 -9.17
N ILE A 78 -5.03 -31.73 -8.94
CA ILE A 78 -3.59 -31.89 -9.03
C ILE A 78 -3.10 -32.84 -7.94
N SER A 79 -2.25 -33.80 -8.32
CA SER A 79 -1.70 -34.77 -7.39
C SER A 79 -0.81 -34.08 -6.34
N GLY A 80 -1.06 -34.35 -5.06
CA GLY A 80 -0.30 -33.76 -3.95
C GLY A 80 -0.88 -32.46 -3.40
N VAL A 81 -1.95 -31.94 -4.00
CA VAL A 81 -2.74 -30.83 -3.45
C VAL A 81 -3.81 -31.39 -2.50
N GLU A 82 -3.81 -30.92 -1.26
CA GLU A 82 -4.72 -31.39 -0.20
C GLU A 82 -5.94 -30.48 -0.06
N ASP A 83 -5.73 -29.16 -0.10
CA ASP A 83 -6.80 -28.17 -0.14
C ASP A 83 -6.47 -27.00 -1.06
N THR A 84 -7.51 -26.30 -1.50
CA THR A 84 -7.38 -25.18 -2.44
C THR A 84 -8.35 -24.07 -2.15
N TYR A 85 -7.89 -22.83 -2.32
CA TYR A 85 -8.77 -21.66 -2.28
C TYR A 85 -8.45 -20.72 -3.44
N CYS A 86 -9.47 -20.36 -4.22
CA CYS A 86 -9.34 -19.51 -5.38
C CYS A 86 -10.19 -18.26 -5.22
N ASN A 87 -9.61 -17.08 -5.39
CA ASN A 87 -10.29 -15.81 -5.14
C ASN A 87 -9.86 -14.73 -6.14
N LEU A 88 -10.85 -14.02 -6.68
CA LEU A 88 -10.64 -12.85 -7.52
C LEU A 88 -11.02 -11.59 -6.73
N THR A 89 -10.04 -10.81 -6.28
CA THR A 89 -10.28 -9.58 -5.52
C THR A 89 -9.42 -8.45 -6.05
N ALA A 90 -10.07 -7.30 -6.31
CA ALA A 90 -9.42 -6.06 -6.71
C ALA A 90 -8.40 -6.24 -7.85
N GLY A 91 -8.80 -6.99 -8.89
CA GLY A 91 -8.04 -7.21 -10.13
C GLY A 91 -6.86 -8.19 -10.03
N THR A 92 -6.78 -8.97 -8.94
CA THR A 92 -5.82 -10.06 -8.79
C THR A 92 -6.56 -11.37 -8.61
N LEU A 93 -6.26 -12.35 -9.45
CA LEU A 93 -6.65 -13.75 -9.24
C LEU A 93 -5.61 -14.40 -8.34
N ARG A 94 -6.03 -14.80 -7.14
CA ARG A 94 -5.20 -15.51 -6.17
C ARG A 94 -5.63 -16.96 -6.07
N ILE A 95 -4.68 -17.85 -6.15
CA ILE A 95 -4.86 -19.29 -5.99
C ILE A 95 -3.97 -19.73 -4.85
N TYR A 96 -4.54 -20.42 -3.88
CA TYR A 96 -3.86 -21.04 -2.76
C TYR A 96 -4.00 -22.55 -2.90
N ALA A 97 -2.88 -23.26 -2.81
CA ALA A 97 -2.83 -24.70 -2.78
C ALA A 97 -2.03 -25.13 -1.55
N ASP A 98 -2.69 -25.86 -0.68
CA ASP A 98 -2.08 -26.57 0.44
C ASP A 98 -1.59 -27.92 -0.06
N ILE A 99 -0.36 -28.29 0.28
CA ILE A 99 0.29 -29.53 -0.14
C ILE A 99 0.86 -30.26 1.07
N SER A 100 1.15 -31.55 0.89
CA SER A 100 1.69 -32.41 1.96
C SER A 100 2.85 -31.78 2.73
N ASP A 101 2.83 -31.87 4.06
CA ASP A 101 3.82 -31.27 4.97
C ASP A 101 5.27 -31.73 4.73
N ASP A 102 5.46 -32.89 4.08
CA ASP A 102 6.76 -33.43 3.72
C ASP A 102 7.26 -33.01 2.32
N ALA A 103 6.50 -32.18 1.61
CA ALA A 103 6.85 -31.73 0.27
C ALA A 103 8.09 -30.83 0.28
N SER A 104 8.95 -31.02 -0.72
CA SER A 104 10.12 -30.15 -0.95
C SER A 104 9.76 -28.84 -1.65
N SER A 105 10.65 -27.84 -1.59
CA SER A 105 10.55 -26.60 -2.37
C SER A 105 10.49 -26.84 -3.89
N ASP A 106 11.19 -27.85 -4.41
CA ASP A 106 11.10 -28.27 -5.81
C ASP A 106 9.72 -28.81 -6.16
N THR A 107 9.10 -29.57 -5.24
CA THR A 107 7.74 -30.10 -5.41
C THR A 107 6.73 -28.96 -5.42
N ALA A 108 6.81 -28.04 -4.46
CA ALA A 108 5.95 -26.86 -4.40
C ALA A 108 6.08 -25.98 -5.65
N SER A 109 7.31 -25.78 -6.15
CA SER A 109 7.55 -25.01 -7.38
C SER A 109 6.98 -25.70 -8.62
N SER A 110 7.07 -27.04 -8.69
CA SER A 110 6.49 -27.81 -9.79
C SER A 110 4.96 -27.74 -9.79
N ILE A 111 4.33 -27.84 -8.61
CA ILE A 111 2.88 -27.68 -8.46
C ILE A 111 2.45 -26.25 -8.82
N ALA A 112 3.21 -25.23 -8.44
CA ALA A 112 2.92 -23.84 -8.83
C ALA A 112 2.89 -23.66 -10.36
N SER A 113 3.87 -24.24 -11.06
CA SER A 113 3.91 -24.23 -12.53
C SER A 113 2.76 -25.03 -13.16
N GLU A 114 2.38 -26.18 -12.59
CA GLU A 114 1.25 -26.97 -13.08
C GLU A 114 -0.08 -26.21 -12.90
N ILE A 115 -0.26 -25.52 -11.77
CA ILE A 115 -1.40 -24.62 -11.54
C ILE A 115 -1.43 -23.49 -12.58
N TYR A 116 -0.27 -22.90 -12.89
CA TYR A 116 -0.19 -21.85 -13.92
C TYR A 116 -0.64 -22.37 -15.29
N ASP A 117 -0.23 -23.58 -15.67
CA ASP A 117 -0.64 -24.21 -16.93
C ASP A 117 -2.16 -24.48 -16.95
N ASP A 118 -2.72 -25.00 -15.85
CA ASP A 118 -4.16 -25.21 -15.69
C ASP A 118 -4.96 -23.91 -15.81
N VAL A 119 -4.51 -22.84 -15.15
CA VAL A 119 -5.11 -21.51 -15.28
C VAL A 119 -5.02 -21.00 -16.71
N SER A 120 -3.85 -21.12 -17.34
CA SER A 120 -3.58 -20.66 -18.70
C SER A 120 -4.42 -21.40 -19.75
N SER A 121 -4.83 -22.64 -19.46
CA SER A 121 -5.73 -23.41 -20.31
C SER A 121 -7.17 -22.88 -20.33
N VAL A 122 -7.59 -22.21 -19.25
CA VAL A 122 -8.93 -21.63 -19.08
C VAL A 122 -8.94 -20.14 -19.44
N LEU A 123 -7.88 -19.43 -19.06
CA LEU A 123 -7.68 -18.00 -19.22
C LEU A 123 -6.39 -17.74 -19.99
N ASP A 124 -6.52 -17.41 -21.27
CA ASP A 124 -5.36 -17.07 -22.12
C ASP A 124 -4.53 -15.94 -21.45
N PRO A 125 -3.24 -16.18 -21.11
CA PRO A 125 -2.42 -15.19 -20.42
C PRO A 125 -2.18 -13.89 -21.20
N SER A 126 -2.27 -13.94 -22.54
CA SER A 126 -2.15 -12.76 -23.38
C SER A 126 -3.39 -11.86 -23.31
N VAL A 127 -4.54 -12.43 -22.93
CA VAL A 127 -5.82 -11.73 -22.79
C VAL A 127 -6.07 -11.32 -21.34
N TYR A 128 -5.86 -12.22 -20.38
CA TYR A 128 -6.30 -11.96 -19.00
C TYR A 128 -5.19 -11.43 -18.09
N PHE A 129 -3.92 -11.68 -18.40
CA PHE A 129 -2.80 -11.39 -17.48
C PHE A 129 -1.67 -10.56 -18.11
N SER A 130 -1.90 -9.94 -19.27
CA SER A 130 -0.91 -9.12 -19.97
C SER A 130 -1.56 -7.85 -20.49
N GLN A 131 -0.85 -6.73 -20.47
CA GLN A 131 -1.36 -5.47 -21.01
C GLN A 131 -1.59 -5.57 -22.53
N HIS A 132 -2.77 -5.14 -22.97
CA HIS A 132 -3.11 -5.00 -24.38
C HIS A 132 -4.19 -3.92 -24.54
N ASP A 133 -4.34 -3.37 -25.76
CA ASP A 133 -5.38 -2.38 -26.09
C ASP A 133 -5.47 -1.18 -25.12
N ASP A 134 -4.32 -0.70 -24.64
CA ASP A 134 -4.18 0.35 -23.62
C ASP A 134 -4.84 0.02 -22.25
N MET A 135 -5.21 -1.25 -22.01
CA MET A 135 -5.80 -1.74 -20.77
C MET A 135 -4.77 -2.43 -19.87
N LYS A 136 -4.90 -2.22 -18.57
CA LYS A 136 -4.24 -3.05 -17.55
C LYS A 136 -5.11 -4.25 -17.23
N MET A 137 -4.54 -5.43 -17.43
CA MET A 137 -5.24 -6.69 -17.18
C MET A 137 -4.97 -7.21 -15.76
N TYR A 138 -5.55 -8.36 -15.43
CA TYR A 138 -5.47 -8.94 -14.10
C TYR A 138 -4.03 -9.32 -13.75
N ASP A 139 -3.73 -9.33 -12.46
CA ASP A 139 -2.53 -10.00 -11.95
C ASP A 139 -2.91 -11.43 -11.52
N LEU A 140 -1.98 -12.37 -11.67
CA LEU A 140 -2.12 -13.75 -11.20
C LEU A 140 -1.07 -14.02 -10.12
N GLU A 141 -1.54 -14.50 -8.97
CA GLU A 141 -0.69 -14.95 -7.86
C GLU A 141 -1.09 -16.39 -7.49
N ILE A 142 -0.12 -17.31 -7.56
CA ILE A 142 -0.28 -18.71 -7.18
C ILE A 142 0.59 -18.95 -5.96
N HIS A 143 -0.05 -19.36 -4.88
CA HIS A 143 0.54 -19.60 -3.58
C HIS A 143 0.49 -21.09 -3.28
N VAL A 144 1.66 -21.73 -3.18
CA VAL A 144 1.78 -23.15 -2.85
C VAL A 144 2.58 -23.26 -1.57
N TYR A 145 2.01 -23.90 -0.55
CA TYR A 145 2.60 -23.97 0.78
C TYR A 145 2.32 -25.30 1.47
N THR A 146 3.19 -25.66 2.40
CA THR A 146 2.92 -26.72 3.38
C THR A 146 2.25 -26.11 4.60
N GLN A 147 1.18 -26.73 5.12
CA GLN A 147 0.51 -26.26 6.33
C GLN A 147 0.77 -27.21 7.51
N ASP A 148 1.99 -27.13 8.07
CA ASP A 148 2.21 -27.77 9.37
C ASP A 148 1.37 -27.05 10.44
N SER A 149 0.74 -27.85 11.30
CA SER A 149 0.10 -27.38 12.53
C SER A 149 1.04 -26.59 13.46
N ASP A 150 2.36 -26.75 13.29
CA ASP A 150 3.40 -25.98 13.96
C ASP A 150 4.06 -24.98 12.99
N ALA A 151 3.72 -23.69 13.13
CA ALA A 151 4.24 -22.62 12.29
C ALA A 151 5.76 -22.37 12.45
N ASP A 152 6.37 -22.96 13.49
CA ASP A 152 7.80 -22.91 13.76
C ASP A 152 8.53 -24.18 13.24
N ALA A 153 7.84 -25.08 12.51
CA ALA A 153 8.46 -26.25 11.92
C ALA A 153 9.56 -25.83 10.93
N ASP A 154 10.76 -26.38 11.12
CA ASP A 154 11.97 -26.10 10.31
C ASP A 154 11.80 -26.40 8.79
N ASN A 155 10.69 -27.03 8.39
CA ASN A 155 10.42 -27.52 7.05
C ASN A 155 9.28 -26.78 6.33
N PHE A 156 8.83 -25.63 6.82
CA PHE A 156 7.82 -24.83 6.13
C PHE A 156 8.31 -24.43 4.73
N VAL A 157 7.56 -24.82 3.70
CA VAL A 157 7.83 -24.46 2.32
C VAL A 157 6.74 -23.53 1.84
N TYR A 158 7.13 -22.42 1.22
CA TYR A 158 6.19 -21.50 0.61
C TYR A 158 6.76 -20.93 -0.68
N VAL A 159 6.10 -21.24 -1.79
CA VAL A 159 6.38 -20.72 -3.11
C VAL A 159 5.25 -19.79 -3.57
N ILE A 160 5.63 -18.67 -4.18
CA ILE A 160 4.71 -17.77 -4.86
C ILE A 160 5.14 -17.66 -6.33
N GLU A 161 4.27 -18.04 -7.24
CA GLU A 161 4.41 -17.74 -8.66
C GLU A 161 3.53 -16.54 -9.03
N THR A 162 4.13 -15.52 -9.65
CA THR A 162 3.46 -14.26 -9.94
C THR A 162 3.58 -13.90 -11.41
N LYS A 163 2.46 -13.56 -12.03
CA LYS A 163 2.38 -12.93 -13.35
C LYS A 163 1.57 -11.65 -13.23
N THR A 164 2.24 -10.50 -13.24
CA THR A 164 1.53 -9.22 -13.33
C THR A 164 1.28 -8.83 -14.78
N SER A 165 0.31 -7.93 -14.99
CA SER A 165 -0.02 -7.43 -16.32
C SER A 165 1.14 -6.81 -17.08
N SER A 166 2.16 -6.30 -16.38
CA SER A 166 3.36 -5.68 -16.96
C SER A 166 4.53 -6.64 -17.23
N MET A 167 4.44 -7.89 -16.75
CA MET A 167 5.51 -8.89 -16.93
C MET A 167 5.37 -9.62 -18.25
N ASP A 168 6.48 -9.98 -18.89
CA ASP A 168 6.48 -10.83 -20.10
C ASP A 168 6.18 -12.30 -19.76
N ALA A 169 6.71 -12.78 -18.63
CA ALA A 169 6.59 -14.17 -18.16
C ALA A 169 6.37 -14.21 -16.64
N PRO A 170 5.77 -15.29 -16.09
CA PRO A 170 5.65 -15.46 -14.65
C PRO A 170 7.03 -15.58 -13.99
N VAL A 171 7.10 -15.20 -12.72
CA VAL A 171 8.28 -15.36 -11.87
C VAL A 171 7.91 -16.15 -10.63
N THR A 172 8.63 -17.23 -10.37
CA THR A 172 8.51 -18.07 -9.19
C THR A 172 9.48 -17.60 -8.10
N GLN A 173 9.01 -17.49 -6.87
CA GLN A 173 9.80 -17.08 -5.70
C GLN A 173 9.59 -18.07 -4.56
N LEU A 174 10.68 -18.62 -4.02
CA LEU A 174 10.66 -19.37 -2.76
C LEU A 174 10.75 -18.37 -1.61
N VAL A 175 9.66 -18.16 -0.88
CA VAL A 175 9.54 -17.14 0.17
C VAL A 175 9.72 -17.70 1.58
N SER A 176 9.86 -19.02 1.72
CA SER A 176 10.25 -19.66 2.98
C SER A 176 11.76 -19.64 3.24
N GLU A 177 12.58 -19.28 2.24
CA GLU A 177 14.03 -19.14 2.39
C GLU A 177 14.47 -17.67 2.30
N PRO A 178 15.47 -17.26 3.10
CA PRO A 178 15.97 -15.89 3.05
C PRO A 178 16.74 -15.66 1.73
N ILE A 179 16.45 -14.54 1.07
CA ILE A 179 17.20 -14.09 -0.11
C ILE A 179 18.69 -13.90 0.23
N ASP A 180 18.97 -13.39 1.44
CA ASP A 180 20.32 -13.27 2.00
C ASP A 180 20.35 -13.91 3.39
N ALA A 181 20.88 -15.13 3.47
CA ALA A 181 20.97 -15.89 4.71
C ALA A 181 21.84 -15.20 5.77
N ALA A 182 22.92 -14.52 5.37
CA ALA A 182 23.83 -13.87 6.32
C ALA A 182 23.17 -12.63 6.94
N LEU A 183 22.51 -11.81 6.11
CA LEU A 183 21.77 -10.66 6.60
C LEU A 183 20.58 -11.08 7.46
N ALA A 184 19.85 -12.12 7.07
CA ALA A 184 18.73 -12.64 7.86
C ALA A 184 19.19 -13.08 9.26
N GLU A 185 20.33 -13.77 9.34
CA GLU A 185 20.92 -14.21 10.60
C GLU A 185 21.39 -13.02 11.46
N GLU A 186 22.06 -12.03 10.86
CA GLU A 186 22.45 -10.79 11.54
C GLU A 186 21.24 -10.06 12.15
N LEU A 187 20.13 -9.98 11.40
CA LEU A 187 18.90 -9.34 11.87
C LEU A 187 18.23 -10.12 13.01
N ARG A 188 18.23 -11.46 12.96
CA ARG A 188 17.74 -12.30 14.05
C ARG A 188 18.56 -12.08 15.32
N GLN A 189 19.88 -12.11 15.23
CA GLN A 189 20.78 -11.86 16.36
C GLN A 189 20.56 -10.48 16.99
N LYS A 190 20.42 -9.41 16.17
CA LYS A 190 20.10 -8.06 16.68
C LYS A 190 18.77 -8.00 17.42
N VAL A 191 17.77 -8.76 16.99
CA VAL A 191 16.47 -8.85 17.67
C VAL A 191 16.62 -9.57 19.01
N GLU A 192 17.36 -10.68 19.05
CA GLU A 192 17.65 -11.42 20.29
C GLU A 192 18.43 -10.57 21.29
N GLU A 193 19.47 -9.87 20.87
CA GLU A 193 20.26 -8.96 21.70
C GLU A 193 19.41 -7.81 22.27
N ARG A 194 18.47 -7.28 21.48
CA ARG A 194 17.53 -6.26 21.94
C ARG A 194 16.53 -6.81 22.97
N ASN A 195 16.05 -8.03 22.75
CA ASN A 195 15.04 -8.66 23.61
C ASN A 195 15.64 -9.23 24.89
N ASN A 196 16.92 -9.62 24.86
CA ASN A 196 17.69 -10.13 25.99
C ASN A 196 19.02 -9.37 26.12
N PRO A 197 19.00 -8.07 26.48
CA PRO A 197 20.22 -7.30 26.60
C PRO A 197 21.11 -7.95 27.66
N ALA A 198 22.29 -8.40 27.25
CA ALA A 198 23.28 -8.88 28.19
C ALA A 198 23.51 -7.78 29.25
N PRO A 199 23.57 -8.11 30.55
CA PRO A 199 23.95 -7.12 31.56
C PRO A 199 25.33 -6.59 31.17
N SER A 200 25.40 -5.32 30.79
CA SER A 200 26.66 -4.68 30.45
C SER A 200 27.64 -4.85 31.61
N ALA A 201 28.84 -5.37 31.32
CA ALA A 201 29.97 -5.37 32.23
C ALA A 201 30.53 -3.95 32.51
N SER A 202 29.73 -2.90 32.31
CA SER A 202 30.04 -1.52 32.69
C SER A 202 29.31 -1.06 33.97
N SER A 203 28.60 -1.94 34.69
CA SER A 203 28.02 -1.60 36.00
C SER A 203 29.05 -1.55 37.15
N ALA A 204 30.34 -1.79 36.91
CA ALA A 204 31.36 -1.78 37.96
C ALA A 204 32.15 -0.48 38.09
N GLY A 205 31.85 0.58 37.33
CA GLY A 205 32.67 1.78 37.40
C GLY A 205 32.10 2.99 36.68
N ASP A 206 31.03 3.58 37.21
CA ASP A 206 30.90 5.04 37.30
C ASP A 206 29.72 5.41 38.21
N MET A 207 29.89 5.23 39.52
CA MET A 207 29.18 6.06 40.49
C MET A 207 29.90 7.40 40.53
N ASN A 208 29.58 8.30 39.61
CA ASN A 208 29.83 9.73 39.83
C ASN A 208 28.52 10.38 40.28
N VAL A 209 28.43 10.54 41.59
CA VAL A 209 27.34 11.19 42.30
C VAL A 209 27.45 12.70 42.02
N SER A 210 26.68 13.22 41.07
CA SER A 210 26.36 14.66 41.08
C SER A 210 25.17 14.87 42.00
N ALA A 211 25.50 15.39 43.18
CA ALA A 211 24.57 15.78 44.21
C ALA A 211 23.62 16.90 43.76
N GLY A 212 22.38 16.80 44.24
CA GLY A 212 21.63 17.97 44.72
C GLY A 212 20.53 18.50 43.81
N GLU A 213 19.32 17.97 43.97
CA GLU A 213 18.16 18.80 44.29
C GLU A 213 17.18 17.94 45.09
N THR A 214 17.11 18.28 46.38
CA THR A 214 16.21 17.71 47.37
C THR A 214 14.78 18.17 47.11
N GLU A 215 13.86 17.24 46.92
CA GLU A 215 12.44 17.51 47.17
C GLU A 215 12.01 16.75 48.43
N ASP A 216 11.78 17.57 49.45
CA ASP A 216 11.41 17.26 50.82
C ASP A 216 10.00 16.65 50.84
N THR A 217 9.88 15.41 51.31
CA THR A 217 8.58 14.86 51.73
C THR A 217 8.71 14.27 53.14
N PRO A 218 7.95 14.76 54.12
CA PRO A 218 8.08 14.35 55.50
C PRO A 218 7.45 12.97 55.72
N SER A 219 8.15 12.12 56.46
CA SER A 219 7.67 10.82 56.94
C SER A 219 6.50 10.97 57.92
N PRO A 220 5.59 9.98 58.00
CA PRO A 220 4.51 10.00 58.96
C PRO A 220 5.02 9.72 60.38
N ASP A 221 4.59 10.58 61.28
CA ASP A 221 4.77 10.53 62.72
C ASP A 221 4.22 9.21 63.31
N THR A 222 5.05 8.52 64.09
CA THR A 222 4.59 7.56 65.10
C THR A 222 5.10 8.09 66.44
N THR A 223 4.28 8.88 67.12
CA THR A 223 4.46 9.28 68.50
C THR A 223 3.84 8.22 69.41
N GLU A 224 4.67 7.69 70.33
CA GLU A 224 4.25 7.40 71.70
C GLU A 224 4.21 8.70 72.51
#